data_AF-A0A0P0WUT6-F1
#
_entry.id   AF-A0A0P0WUT6-F1
#
_cell.length_a   1.000
_cell.length_b   1.000
_cell.length_c   1.000
_cell.angle_alpha   90.00
_cell.angle_beta   90.00
_cell.angle_gamma   90.00
#
_symmetry.space_group_name_H-M   'P 1'
#
loop_
_entity.id
_entity.type
_entity.pdbx_description
1 polymer ?
#
loop_
_entity_poly.entity_id
_entity_poly.type
_entity_poly.pdbx_seq_one_letter_code
_entity_poly.pdbx_strand_id
1 'polypeptide(L)'
;MDMELSSSSSAASVFASSSATSPPLGRCVVRIRLPPAWTPELDAVLERLAMEHGSRHWRRVAAQMPRHSSRRSPAQCRDRWRDHLARDVFHRPFTADDDAELALLCLRLDDGRSSRAVKRRWRELRKSDAFLGKLWRRPLSH
;
A
#
# COMPACT_ATOMS: atom_id res chain seq x y z
N MET A 1 -16.58 47.04 -27.37
CA MET A 1 -15.13 47.26 -27.47
C MET A 1 -14.50 45.96 -27.95
N ASP A 2 -14.77 45.70 -29.22
CA ASP A 2 -13.84 45.31 -30.29
C ASP A 2 -12.94 44.08 -30.09
N MET A 3 -13.36 43.02 -30.79
CA MET A 3 -12.56 41.95 -31.38
C MET A 3 -11.68 42.50 -32.51
N GLU A 4 -10.37 42.21 -32.50
CA GLU A 4 -9.52 42.07 -33.70
C GLU A 4 -8.44 41.02 -33.34
N LEU A 5 -8.45 39.79 -33.87
CA LEU A 5 -8.17 39.28 -35.22
C LEU A 5 -6.73 39.46 -35.73
N SER A 6 -6.19 38.30 -36.14
CA SER A 6 -5.23 38.09 -37.24
C SER A 6 -3.73 38.30 -37.00
N SER A 7 -2.96 37.21 -37.13
CA SER A 7 -2.11 36.91 -38.30
C SER A 7 -1.22 35.71 -37.98
N SER A 8 -1.39 34.56 -38.63
CA SER A 8 -0.85 34.20 -39.96
C SER A 8 0.67 33.97 -39.97
N SER A 9 1.09 32.72 -40.20
CA SER A 9 1.90 32.35 -41.38
C SER A 9 2.44 30.93 -41.24
N SER A 10 2.11 30.10 -42.23
CA SER A 10 2.57 28.73 -42.40
C SER A 10 3.94 28.71 -43.10
N ALA A 11 4.90 27.97 -42.55
CA ALA A 11 6.11 27.59 -43.27
C ALA A 11 6.16 26.06 -43.38
N ALA A 12 6.07 25.58 -44.62
CA ALA A 12 6.22 24.18 -44.97
C ALA A 12 7.68 23.74 -44.79
N SER A 13 7.90 22.62 -44.09
CA SER A 13 9.19 21.93 -44.09
C SER A 13 9.00 20.53 -44.64
N VAL A 14 9.46 20.36 -45.88
CA VAL A 14 9.66 19.07 -46.52
C VAL A 14 10.78 18.33 -45.78
N PHE A 15 10.49 17.19 -45.18
CA PHE A 15 11.52 16.26 -44.72
C PHE A 15 11.39 14.94 -45.46
N ALA A 16 12.50 14.57 -46.06
CA ALA A 16 12.67 13.41 -46.93
C ALA A 16 12.37 12.10 -46.20
N SER A 17 11.72 11.19 -46.93
CA SER A 17 11.43 9.82 -46.56
C SER A 17 12.72 9.03 -46.30
N SER A 18 13.08 8.87 -45.03
CA SER A 18 14.02 7.82 -44.60
C SER A 18 13.21 6.59 -44.20
N SER A 19 13.15 5.62 -45.11
CA SER A 19 12.64 4.27 -44.89
C SER A 19 13.46 3.56 -43.81
N ALA A 20 13.09 3.74 -42.55
CA ALA A 20 13.62 3.00 -41.42
C ALA A 20 12.84 1.69 -41.28
N THR A 21 13.41 0.61 -41.84
CA THR A 21 13.00 -0.77 -41.58
C THR A 21 13.05 -1.03 -40.07
N SER A 22 11.91 -0.91 -39.40
CA SER A 22 11.81 -1.17 -37.97
C SER A 22 11.98 -2.69 -37.75
N PRO A 23 12.94 -3.13 -36.93
CA PRO A 23 13.02 -4.55 -36.57
C PRO A 23 11.72 -4.95 -35.87
N PRO A 24 11.20 -6.18 -36.10
CA PRO A 24 10.03 -6.63 -35.38
C PRO A 24 10.34 -6.56 -33.89
N LEU A 25 9.53 -5.81 -33.13
CA LEU A 25 9.61 -5.71 -31.68
C LEU A 25 9.45 -7.13 -31.12
N GLY A 26 10.59 -7.81 -30.91
CA GLY A 26 10.66 -9.11 -30.29
C GLY A 26 9.97 -9.02 -28.94
N ARG A 27 8.85 -9.73 -28.80
CA ARG A 27 8.06 -9.76 -27.57
C ARG A 27 8.96 -10.24 -26.44
N CYS A 28 9.39 -9.31 -25.58
CA CYS A 28 10.20 -9.63 -24.41
C CYS A 28 9.31 -10.38 -23.43
N VAL A 29 9.32 -11.71 -23.48
CA VAL A 29 8.59 -12.57 -22.54
C VAL A 29 9.37 -12.56 -21.23
N VAL A 30 9.05 -11.59 -20.36
CA VAL A 30 9.50 -11.64 -18.98
C VAL A 30 8.77 -12.80 -18.31
N ARG A 31 9.48 -13.89 -17.99
CA ARG A 31 8.94 -14.96 -17.16
C ARG A 31 8.81 -14.42 -15.73
N ILE A 32 7.68 -13.80 -15.43
CA ILE A 32 7.34 -13.37 -14.07
C ILE A 32 7.15 -14.65 -13.24
N ARG A 33 8.16 -15.00 -12.44
CA ARG A 33 7.97 -16.01 -11.39
C ARG A 33 7.06 -15.39 -10.34
N LEU A 34 5.79 -15.77 -10.35
CA LEU A 34 4.85 -15.40 -9.30
C LEU A 34 5.43 -15.86 -7.95
N PRO A 35 5.42 -15.00 -6.92
CA PRO A 35 5.86 -15.43 -5.60
C PRO A 35 4.99 -16.60 -5.15
N PRO A 36 5.57 -17.59 -4.44
CA PRO A 36 4.81 -18.75 -4.00
C PRO A 36 3.58 -18.31 -3.19
N ALA A 37 2.50 -19.09 -3.26
CA ALA A 37 1.31 -18.85 -2.47
C ALA A 37 1.66 -18.82 -0.96
N TRP A 38 0.89 -18.06 -0.18
CA TRP A 38 0.98 -18.12 1.27
C TRP A 38 0.28 -19.38 1.74
N THR A 39 0.98 -20.23 2.49
CA THR A 39 0.44 -21.44 3.10
C THR A 39 0.07 -21.15 4.56
N PRO A 40 -0.88 -21.90 5.16
CA PRO A 40 -1.26 -21.68 6.56
C PRO A 40 -0.08 -21.86 7.52
N GLU A 41 0.90 -22.70 7.19
CA GLU A 41 2.13 -22.86 7.98
C GLU A 41 3.00 -21.61 7.93
N LEU A 42 3.13 -20.97 6.75
CA LEU A 42 3.85 -19.70 6.61
C LEU A 42 3.15 -18.59 7.36
N ASP A 43 1.82 -18.58 7.33
CA ASP A 43 0.99 -17.62 8.05
C ASP A 43 1.18 -17.76 9.56
N ALA A 44 1.18 -18.99 10.11
CA ALA A 44 1.42 -19.25 11.54
C ALA A 44 2.85 -18.85 11.99
N VAL A 45 3.86 -19.06 11.12
CA VAL A 45 5.22 -18.60 11.41
C VAL A 45 5.30 -17.08 11.36
N LEU A 46 4.70 -16.45 10.34
CA LEU A 46 4.65 -15.00 10.21
C LEU A 46 3.95 -14.37 11.41
N GLU A 47 2.87 -14.99 11.91
CA GLU A 47 2.13 -14.55 13.08
C GLU A 47 2.99 -14.53 14.33
N ARG A 48 3.59 -15.67 14.66
CA ARG A 48 4.49 -15.79 15.81
C ARG A 48 5.63 -14.77 15.75
N LEU A 49 6.27 -14.65 14.59
CA LEU A 49 7.38 -13.72 14.39
C LEU A 49 6.95 -12.26 14.50
N ALA A 50 5.78 -11.91 13.97
CA ALA A 50 5.29 -10.55 14.00
C ALA A 50 4.84 -10.16 15.42
N MET A 51 4.31 -11.10 16.21
CA MET A 51 4.04 -10.93 17.65
C MET A 51 5.33 -10.75 18.46
N GLU A 52 6.38 -11.52 18.16
CA GLU A 52 7.67 -11.46 18.88
C GLU A 52 8.46 -10.17 18.59
N HIS A 53 8.59 -9.80 17.31
CA HIS A 53 9.45 -8.68 16.88
C HIS A 53 8.72 -7.33 16.80
N GLY A 54 7.38 -7.35 16.86
CA GLY A 54 6.50 -6.20 16.69
C GLY A 54 6.58 -5.54 15.30
N SER A 55 5.92 -4.39 15.15
CA SER A 55 5.83 -3.66 13.87
C SER A 55 7.15 -3.08 13.34
N ARG A 56 8.18 -2.97 14.16
CA ARG A 56 9.41 -2.22 13.82
C ARG A 56 10.42 -3.04 13.03
N HIS A 57 10.40 -4.36 13.16
CA HIS A 57 11.50 -5.21 12.68
C HIS A 57 11.07 -6.20 11.60
N TRP A 58 10.26 -5.77 10.62
CA TRP A 58 9.88 -6.61 9.46
C TRP A 58 11.08 -7.18 8.69
N ARG A 59 12.23 -6.49 8.73
CA ARG A 59 13.49 -7.02 8.18
C ARG A 59 13.96 -8.28 8.92
N ARG A 60 13.81 -8.33 10.25
CA ARG A 60 14.12 -9.52 11.06
C ARG A 60 13.09 -10.62 10.84
N VAL A 61 11.80 -10.27 10.81
CA VAL A 61 10.71 -11.21 10.49
C VAL A 61 10.99 -11.89 9.15
N ALA A 62 11.25 -11.12 8.09
CA ALA A 62 11.57 -11.66 6.77
C ALA A 62 12.85 -12.51 6.74
N ALA A 63 13.83 -12.22 7.59
CA ALA A 63 15.07 -12.99 7.69
C ALA A 63 14.88 -14.34 8.41
N GLN A 64 13.93 -14.40 9.34
CA GLN A 64 13.58 -15.61 10.09
C GLN A 64 12.53 -16.47 9.38
N MET A 65 11.86 -15.94 8.36
CA MET A 65 10.93 -16.72 7.55
C MET A 65 11.64 -17.89 6.86
N PRO A 66 10.97 -19.05 6.70
CA PRO A 66 11.61 -20.23 6.16
C PRO A 66 12.13 -20.03 4.74
N ARG A 67 13.42 -20.33 4.52
CA ARG A 67 14.13 -20.09 3.26
C ARG A 67 13.56 -20.85 2.06
N HIS A 68 12.93 -22.00 2.31
CA HIS A 68 12.31 -22.84 1.28
C HIS A 68 11.14 -22.13 0.57
N SER A 69 10.53 -21.14 1.23
CA SER A 69 9.45 -20.33 0.68
C SER A 69 10.01 -18.99 0.21
N SER A 70 10.82 -19.03 -0.87
CA SER A 70 11.35 -17.89 -1.65
C SER A 70 11.41 -16.54 -0.90
N ARG A 71 12.60 -16.15 -0.40
CA ARG A 71 12.92 -14.86 0.28
C ARG A 71 11.75 -13.86 0.27
N ARG A 72 10.84 -13.99 1.25
CA ARG A 72 9.74 -13.05 1.40
C ARG A 72 10.33 -11.68 1.72
N SER A 73 9.84 -10.64 1.05
CA SER A 73 10.31 -9.29 1.37
C SER A 73 9.70 -8.84 2.71
N PRO A 74 10.37 -7.92 3.43
CA PRO A 74 9.79 -7.29 4.63
C PRO A 74 8.43 -6.65 4.34
N ALA A 75 8.26 -6.10 3.13
CA ALA A 75 7.00 -5.52 2.69
C ALA A 75 5.90 -6.58 2.53
N GLN A 76 6.21 -7.72 1.90
CA GLN A 76 5.28 -8.84 1.75
C GLN A 76 4.82 -9.40 3.11
N CYS A 77 5.75 -9.56 4.06
CA CYS A 77 5.42 -10.03 5.41
C CYS A 77 4.48 -9.05 6.12
N ARG A 78 4.79 -7.75 6.07
CA ARG A 78 3.95 -6.70 6.68
C ARG A 78 2.56 -6.66 6.05
N ASP A 79 2.48 -6.69 4.72
CA ASP A 79 1.20 -6.59 4.02
C ASP A 79 0.35 -7.84 4.27
N ARG A 80 0.94 -9.05 4.24
CA ARG A 80 0.23 -10.29 4.59
C ARG A 80 -0.30 -10.25 6.01
N TRP A 81 0.53 -9.84 6.97
CA TRP A 81 0.11 -9.71 8.35
C TRP A 81 -1.08 -8.76 8.49
N ARG A 82 -0.98 -7.56 7.92
CA ARG A 82 -2.02 -6.52 8.00
C ARG A 82 -3.34 -6.97 7.39
N ASP A 83 -3.30 -7.57 6.20
CA ASP A 83 -4.50 -7.80 5.38
C ASP A 83 -5.19 -9.13 5.71
N HIS A 84 -4.46 -10.11 6.26
CA HIS A 84 -4.96 -11.47 6.47
C HIS A 84 -4.87 -11.97 7.90
N LEU A 85 -3.75 -11.74 8.60
CA LEU A 85 -3.52 -12.37 9.91
C LEU A 85 -4.07 -11.54 11.07
N ALA A 86 -3.87 -10.23 11.04
CA ALA A 86 -4.48 -9.32 12.00
C ALA A 86 -5.93 -8.96 11.66
N ARG A 87 -6.65 -9.86 10.97
CA ARG A 87 -8.02 -9.59 10.52
C ARG A 87 -8.95 -9.29 11.69
N ASP A 88 -8.80 -9.96 12.83
CA ASP A 88 -9.63 -9.70 14.00
C ASP A 88 -9.39 -8.32 14.62
N VAL A 89 -8.21 -7.74 14.38
CA VAL A 89 -7.87 -6.38 14.84
C VAL A 89 -8.39 -5.33 13.86
N PHE A 90 -8.25 -5.58 12.56
CA PHE A 90 -8.53 -4.59 11.50
C PHE A 90 -9.92 -4.69 10.88
N HIS A 91 -10.59 -5.83 10.99
CA HIS A 91 -11.84 -6.16 10.29
C HIS A 91 -12.93 -6.71 11.21
N ARG A 92 -12.80 -6.54 12.53
CA ARG A 92 -13.94 -6.82 13.43
C ARG A 92 -15.14 -5.93 13.07
N PRO A 93 -16.38 -6.40 13.27
CA PRO A 93 -17.56 -5.55 13.13
C PRO A 93 -17.46 -4.31 14.03
N PHE A 94 -17.95 -3.18 13.54
CA PHE A 94 -18.13 -1.97 14.36
C PHE A 94 -19.21 -2.25 15.40
N THR A 95 -18.91 -1.93 16.64
CA THR A 95 -19.83 -1.97 17.78
C THR A 95 -20.43 -0.57 18.00
N ALA A 96 -21.53 -0.49 18.75
CA ALA A 96 -22.14 0.81 19.07
C ALA A 96 -21.17 1.75 19.82
N ASP A 97 -20.26 1.19 20.62
CA ASP A 97 -19.21 1.95 21.32
C ASP A 97 -18.18 2.52 20.32
N ASP A 98 -17.81 1.76 19.29
CA ASP A 98 -16.92 2.26 18.23
C ASP A 98 -17.55 3.42 17.45
N ASP A 99 -18.85 3.32 17.18
CA ASP A 99 -19.60 4.38 16.48
C ASP A 99 -19.69 5.64 17.35
N ALA A 100 -19.90 5.50 18.66
CA ALA A 100 -19.91 6.61 19.60
C ALA A 100 -18.52 7.28 19.69
N GLU A 101 -17.44 6.50 19.75
CA GLU A 101 -16.07 7.02 19.74
C GLU A 101 -15.76 7.72 18.40
N LEU A 102 -16.18 7.12 17.28
CA LEU A 102 -16.00 7.71 15.95
C LEU A 102 -16.76 9.03 15.82
N ALA A 103 -18.00 9.11 16.33
CA ALA A 103 -18.79 10.34 16.35
C ALA A 103 -18.10 11.43 17.19
N LEU A 104 -17.60 11.08 18.37
CA LEU A 104 -16.84 12.01 19.23
C LEU A 104 -15.57 12.53 18.52
N LEU A 105 -14.83 11.64 17.86
CA LEU A 105 -13.64 12.00 17.09
C LEU A 105 -13.97 12.90 15.89
N CYS A 106 -15.08 12.64 15.20
CA CYS A 106 -15.56 13.51 14.12
C CYS A 106 -15.85 14.92 14.65
N LEU A 107 -16.62 15.05 15.73
CA LEU A 107 -16.91 16.34 16.37
C LEU A 107 -15.65 17.07 16.83
N ARG A 108 -14.64 16.33 17.30
CA ARG A 108 -13.36 16.89 17.74
C ARG A 108 -12.46 17.34 16.59
N LEU A 109 -12.61 16.75 15.40
CA LEU A 109 -11.78 17.01 14.22
C LEU A 109 -12.40 18.00 13.23
N ASP A 110 -13.53 18.62 13.60
CA ASP A 110 -14.29 19.61 12.82
C ASP A 110 -13.54 20.95 12.62
N ASP A 111 -12.23 20.87 12.32
CA ASP A 111 -11.35 21.99 11.98
C ASP A 111 -11.51 22.43 10.50
N GLY A 112 -12.67 22.17 9.87
CA GLY A 112 -12.92 22.47 8.45
C GLY A 112 -12.23 21.53 7.45
N ARG A 113 -11.69 20.39 7.90
CA ARG A 113 -11.03 19.40 7.01
C ARG A 113 -12.05 18.58 6.23
N SER A 114 -11.93 18.54 4.90
CA SER A 114 -12.82 17.70 4.07
C SER A 114 -12.66 16.20 4.36
N SER A 115 -13.75 15.43 4.22
CA SER A 115 -13.73 13.97 4.32
C SER A 115 -12.65 13.33 3.41
N ARG A 116 -12.39 13.93 2.23
CA ARG A 116 -11.32 13.49 1.32
C ARG A 116 -9.93 13.66 1.93
N ALA A 117 -9.66 14.81 2.57
CA ALA A 117 -8.39 15.08 3.23
C ALA A 117 -8.14 14.12 4.40
N VAL A 118 -9.17 13.87 5.22
CA VAL A 118 -9.12 12.89 6.32
C VAL A 118 -8.85 11.48 5.79
N LYS A 119 -9.59 11.03 4.76
CA LYS A 119 -9.38 9.71 4.13
C LYS A 119 -7.98 9.55 3.54
N ARG A 120 -7.42 10.60 2.91
CA ARG A 120 -6.03 10.58 2.42
C ARG A 120 -5.04 10.45 3.57
N ARG A 121 -5.19 11.26 4.62
CA ARG A 121 -4.33 11.22 5.81
C ARG A 121 -4.38 9.85 6.49
N TRP A 122 -5.56 9.24 6.57
CA TRP A 122 -5.74 7.88 7.07
C TRP A 122 -4.94 6.85 6.26
N ARG A 123 -4.99 6.91 4.91
CA ARG A 123 -4.24 5.98 4.05
C ARG A 123 -2.71 6.04 4.28
N GLU A 124 -2.19 7.22 4.59
CA GLU A 124 -0.78 7.43 4.94
C GLU A 124 -0.49 6.92 6.36
N LEU A 125 -1.29 7.34 7.33
CA LEU A 125 -1.10 7.02 8.75
C LEU A 125 -1.14 5.51 8.99
N ARG A 126 -2.11 4.79 8.40
CA ARG A 126 -2.27 3.35 8.64
C ARG A 126 -1.08 2.50 8.19
N LYS A 127 -0.21 3.04 7.32
CA LYS A 127 1.03 2.39 6.86
C LYS A 127 2.25 2.76 7.72
N SER A 128 2.12 3.76 8.59
CA SER A 128 3.22 4.25 9.42
C SER A 128 3.53 3.27 10.55
N ASP A 129 4.81 3.10 10.86
CA ASP A 129 5.27 2.24 11.97
C ASP A 129 4.73 2.72 13.33
N ALA A 130 4.48 4.03 13.47
CA ALA A 130 3.89 4.61 14.67
C ALA A 130 2.46 4.14 14.89
N PHE A 131 1.64 4.13 13.82
CA PHE A 131 0.27 3.62 13.90
C PHE A 131 0.25 2.12 14.15
N LEU A 132 1.02 1.36 13.36
CA LEU A 132 1.12 -0.08 13.54
C LEU A 132 1.57 -0.41 14.96
N GLY A 133 2.62 0.24 15.48
CA GLY A 133 3.13 0.02 16.84
C GLY A 133 2.09 0.24 17.94
N LYS A 134 1.09 1.10 17.75
CA LYS A 134 -0.01 1.28 18.70
C LYS A 134 -0.97 0.09 18.70
N LEU A 135 -1.25 -0.49 17.54
CA LEU A 135 -2.13 -1.66 17.41
C LEU A 135 -1.51 -2.94 18.01
N TRP A 136 -0.19 -3.04 17.99
CA TRP A 136 0.54 -4.19 18.53
C TRP A 136 0.70 -4.17 20.05
N ARG A 137 0.55 -3.01 20.68
CA ARG A 137 0.48 -2.92 22.14
C ARG A 137 -0.94 -3.28 22.59
N ARG A 138 -1.36 -4.52 22.33
CA ARG A 138 -2.44 -5.13 23.10
C ARG A 138 -1.95 -5.15 24.55
N PRO A 139 -2.68 -4.59 25.52
CA PRO A 139 -2.25 -4.63 26.91
C PRO A 139 -2.06 -6.11 27.27
N LEU A 140 -0.92 -6.47 27.84
CA LEU A 140 -0.82 -7.69 28.62
C LEU A 140 -1.87 -7.55 29.72
N SER A 141 -3.03 -8.17 29.52
CA SER A 141 -4.04 -8.31 30.54
C SER A 141 -3.47 -9.22 31.61
N HIS A 142 -3.05 -8.60 32.72
CA HIS A 142 -2.87 -9.24 34.02
C HIS A 142 -3.25 -8.25 35.12
#